data_AF-A0A2E7N9T7-F1
#
_entry.id   AF-A0A2E7N9T7-F1
#
_cell.length_a   1.000
_cell.length_b   1.000
_cell.length_c   1.000
_cell.angle_alpha   90.00
_cell.angle_beta   90.00
_cell.angle_gamma   90.00
#
_symmetry.space_group_name_H-M   'P 1'
#
loop_
_entity.id
_entity.type
_entity.pdbx_description
1 polymer ?
#
loop_
_entity_poly.entity_id
_entity_poly.type
_entity_poly.pdbx_seq_one_letter_code
_entity_poly.pdbx_strand_id
1 'polypeptide(L)' 'MKCIILAAGYATRLYPLTKNTPKPLLKVAGKVIVEHIISKVEELELVDNIYIVTNDKFSQDFVDWLNNFDAKKNNKNSQ' A
#
# COMPACT_ATOMS: atom_id res chain seq x y z
N MET A 1 6.01 9.57 -15.07
CA MET A 1 6.67 10.11 -13.86
C MET A 1 6.62 9.04 -12.79
N LYS A 2 7.70 8.88 -12.02
CA LYS A 2 7.78 7.84 -10.98
C LYS A 2 7.26 8.39 -9.64
N CYS A 3 6.40 7.64 -8.98
CA CYS A 3 5.95 7.91 -7.61
C CYS A 3 6.66 6.98 -6.63
N ILE A 4 7.04 7.49 -5.46
CA ILE A 4 7.63 6.71 -4.37
C ILE A 4 6.74 6.85 -3.13
N ILE A 5 6.32 5.71 -2.56
CA ILE A 5 5.59 5.62 -1.31
C ILE A 5 6.53 5.09 -0.22
N LEU A 6 6.76 5.90 0.82
CA LEU A 6 7.65 5.55 1.93
C LEU A 6 6.87 4.79 3.02
N ALA A 7 7.20 3.51 3.17
CA ALA A 7 6.50 2.52 3.99
C ALA A 7 7.46 1.72 4.91
N ALA A 8 8.64 2.26 5.24
CA ALA A 8 9.69 1.55 5.97
C ALA A 8 9.61 1.62 7.51
N GLY A 9 8.67 2.37 8.08
CA GLY A 9 8.55 2.52 9.53
C GLY A 9 7.99 1.28 10.24
N TYR A 10 8.58 0.90 11.38
CA TYR A 10 8.09 -0.23 12.21
C TYR A 10 6.78 0.03 12.95
N ALA A 11 6.34 1.29 13.04
CA ALA A 11 5.08 1.69 13.69
C ALA A 11 4.87 1.14 15.11
N THR A 12 5.94 1.07 15.93
CA THR A 12 5.94 0.46 17.28
C THR A 12 4.93 1.07 18.26
N ARG A 13 4.57 2.34 18.07
CA ARG A 13 3.52 3.03 18.85
C ARG A 13 2.13 2.39 18.73
N LEU A 14 1.88 1.59 17.67
CA LEU A 14 0.60 0.92 17.43
C LEU A 14 0.60 -0.54 17.87
N TYR A 15 1.59 -0.98 18.64
CA TYR A 15 1.57 -2.35 19.17
C TYR A 15 0.35 -2.58 20.07
N PRO A 16 -0.26 -3.78 19.99
CA PRO A 16 0.21 -4.98 19.29
C PRO A 16 -0.12 -5.07 17.79
N LEU A 17 -0.92 -4.16 17.24
CA LEU A 17 -1.46 -4.25 15.86
C LEU A 17 -0.38 -4.36 14.79
N THR A 18 0.74 -3.64 14.97
CA THR A 18 1.83 -3.57 13.98
C THR A 18 3.01 -4.49 14.30
N LYS A 19 2.88 -5.40 15.28
CA LYS A 19 3.99 -6.26 15.71
C LYS A 19 4.44 -7.20 14.58
N ASN A 20 3.48 -7.78 13.88
CA ASN A 20 3.67 -8.76 12.80
C ASN A 20 3.00 -8.33 11.48
N THR A 21 2.55 -7.08 11.39
CA THR A 21 1.91 -6.56 10.18
C THR A 21 2.35 -5.10 9.98
N PRO A 22 2.90 -4.72 8.82
CA PRO A 22 3.29 -3.33 8.60
C PRO A 22 2.05 -2.43 8.57
N LYS A 23 2.15 -1.24 9.18
CA LYS A 23 1.02 -0.28 9.24
C LYS A 23 0.38 -0.05 7.86
N PRO A 24 1.13 0.16 6.75
CA PRO A 24 0.52 0.42 5.45
C PRO A 24 -0.34 -0.74 4.91
N LEU A 25 -0.16 -1.97 5.42
CA LEU A 25 -0.97 -3.13 5.04
C LEU A 25 -2.17 -3.40 5.96
N LEU A 26 -2.36 -2.59 7.01
CA LEU A 26 -3.57 -2.66 7.83
C LEU A 26 -4.80 -2.18 7.04
N LYS A 27 -5.96 -2.74 7.35
CA LYS A 27 -7.24 -2.30 6.77
C LYS A 27 -7.85 -1.17 7.59
N VAL A 28 -8.29 -0.13 6.90
CA VAL A 28 -9.07 1.00 7.45
C VAL A 28 -10.26 1.23 6.54
N ALA A 29 -11.46 1.26 7.12
CA ALA A 29 -12.72 1.35 6.37
C ALA A 29 -12.82 0.30 5.24
N GLY A 30 -12.44 -0.94 5.54
CA GLY A 30 -12.52 -2.08 4.60
C GLY A 30 -11.41 -2.17 3.56
N LYS A 31 -10.57 -1.14 3.39
CA LYS A 31 -9.50 -1.07 2.38
C LYS A 31 -8.12 -0.94 3.02
N VAL A 32 -7.09 -1.51 2.39
CA VAL A 32 -5.72 -1.46 2.92
C VAL A 32 -5.17 -0.03 2.85
N ILE A 33 -4.46 0.43 3.89
CA ILE A 33 -3.97 1.83 3.98
C ILE A 33 -3.19 2.26 2.73
N VAL A 34 -2.26 1.44 2.22
CA VAL A 34 -1.46 1.79 1.04
C VAL A 34 -2.32 1.92 -0.22
N GLU A 35 -3.40 1.17 -0.33
CA GLU A 35 -4.31 1.21 -1.48
C GLU A 35 -5.12 2.52 -1.56
N HIS A 36 -5.35 3.19 -0.42
CA HIS A 36 -5.95 4.54 -0.41
C HIS A 36 -5.01 5.59 -1.02
N ILE A 37 -3.70 5.40 -0.87
CA ILE A 37 -2.68 6.26 -1.47
C ILE A 37 -2.56 5.94 -2.96
N ILE A 38 -2.46 4.66 -3.30
CA ILE A 38 -2.34 4.20 -4.70
C ILE A 38 -3.53 4.68 -5.52
N SER A 39 -4.78 4.56 -5.04
CA SER A 39 -5.94 5.00 -5.83
C SER A 39 -5.88 6.50 -6.19
N LYS A 40 -5.38 7.34 -5.28
CA LYS A 40 -5.19 8.78 -5.56
C LYS A 40 -4.05 9.04 -6.54
N VAL A 41 -3.03 8.20 -6.55
CA VAL A 41 -1.90 8.30 -7.48
C VAL A 41 -2.30 7.80 -8.87
N GLU A 42 -3.15 6.77 -8.96
CA GLU A 42 -3.67 6.23 -10.22
C GLU A 42 -4.57 7.23 -10.97
N GLU A 43 -5.18 8.20 -10.28
CA GLU A 43 -5.91 9.32 -10.89
C GLU A 43 -4.98 10.28 -11.66
N LEU A 44 -3.66 10.21 -11.44
CA LEU A 44 -2.67 11.06 -12.10
C LEU A 44 -2.14 10.39 -13.37
N GLU A 45 -2.64 10.80 -14.54
CA GLU A 45 -2.23 10.26 -15.84
C GLU A 45 -0.72 10.34 -16.11
N LEU A 46 -0.02 11.27 -15.48
CA LEU A 46 1.41 11.47 -15.63
C LEU A 46 2.25 10.43 -14.86
N VAL A 47 1.67 9.65 -13.94
CA VAL A 47 2.37 8.65 -13.14
C VAL A 47 2.28 7.28 -13.82
N ASP A 48 3.43 6.73 -14.21
CA ASP A 48 3.52 5.46 -14.94
C ASP A 48 4.03 4.31 -14.06
N ASN A 49 4.66 4.63 -12.92
CA ASN A 49 5.21 3.64 -12.00
C ASN A 49 5.10 4.10 -10.55
N ILE A 50 4.73 3.18 -9.66
CA ILE A 50 4.70 3.38 -8.20
C ILE A 50 5.70 2.42 -7.56
N TYR A 51 6.62 2.96 -6.76
CA TYR A 51 7.59 2.20 -5.98
C TYR A 51 7.26 2.32 -4.49
N ILE A 52 7.15 1.19 -3.80
CA ILE A 52 6.95 1.16 -2.35
C ILE A 52 8.29 0.83 -1.69
N VAL A 53 8.77 1.71 -0.81
CA VAL A 53 10.01 1.50 -0.05
C VAL A 53 9.65 1.01 1.35
N THR A 54 10.08 -0.19 1.72
CA THR A 54 9.84 -0.76 3.05
C THR A 54 11.12 -1.25 3.73
N ASN A 55 11.02 -1.73 4.97
CA ASN A 55 12.13 -2.31 5.69
C ASN A 55 12.24 -3.82 5.43
N ASP A 56 13.42 -4.37 5.74
CA ASP A 56 13.73 -5.80 5.57
C ASP A 56 12.69 -6.72 6.22
N LYS A 57 12.32 -6.43 7.48
CA LYS A 57 11.39 -7.23 8.27
C LYS A 57 10.04 -7.44 7.57
N PHE A 58 9.52 -6.42 6.90
CA PHE A 58 8.19 -6.46 6.28
C PHE A 58 8.22 -6.58 4.76
N SER A 59 9.41 -6.75 4.16
CA SER A 59 9.58 -6.83 2.72
C SER A 59 8.70 -7.91 2.08
N GLN A 60 8.68 -9.10 2.68
CA GLN A 60 7.87 -10.22 2.21
C GLN A 60 6.36 -9.93 2.31
N ASP A 61 5.88 -9.25 3.36
CA ASP A 61 4.47 -8.89 3.48
C ASP A 61 3.99 -8.02 2.30
N PHE A 62 4.84 -7.09 1.84
CA PHE A 62 4.52 -6.27 0.66
C PHE A 62 4.57 -7.06 -0.64
N VAL A 63 5.51 -8.00 -0.78
CA VAL A 63 5.55 -8.90 -1.95
C VAL A 63 4.29 -9.77 -2.01
N ASP A 64 3.91 -10.36 -0.87
CA ASP A 64 2.72 -11.20 -0.76
C ASP A 64 1.44 -10.41 -1.02
N TRP A 65 1.34 -9.19 -0.50
CA TRP A 65 0.24 -8.29 -0.82
C TRP A 65 0.22 -7.94 -2.31
N LEU A 66 1.36 -7.61 -2.92
CA LEU A 66 1.45 -7.25 -4.34
C LEU A 66 1.01 -8.39 -5.26
N ASN A 67 1.34 -9.64 -4.92
CA ASN A 67 0.90 -10.83 -5.67
C ASN A 67 -0.63 -10.99 -5.73
N ASN A 68 -1.34 -10.41 -4.75
CA ASN A 68 -2.80 -10.43 -4.66
C ASN A 68 -3.45 -9.08 -5.03
N PHE A 69 -2.64 -8.05 -5.31
CA PHE A 69 -3.11 -6.71 -5.61
C PHE A 69 -3.50 -6.59 -7.08
N ASP A 70 -4.80 -6.50 -7.35
CA ASP A 70 -5.31 -6.26 -8.69
C ASP A 70 -5.50 -4.75 -8.93
N ALA A 71 -4.49 -4.12 -9.54
CA ALA A 71 -4.50 -2.70 -9.88
C ALA A 71 -5.66 -2.31 -10.83
N LYS A 72 -6.22 -3.26 -11.60
CA LYS A 72 -7.23 -2.96 -12.64
C LYS A 72 -8.68 -3.05 -12.15
N LYS A 73 -8.95 -3.65 -10.99
CA LYS A 73 -10.32 -3.93 -10.55
C LYS A 73 -11.03 -2.75 -9.88
N ASN A 74 -10.29 -1.73 -9.43
CA ASN A 74 -10.84 -0.67 -8.58
C ASN A 74 -11.53 0.49 -9.33
N ASN A 75 -11.55 0.47 -10.68
CA ASN A 75 -12.16 1.51 -11.53
C ASN A 75 -13.63 1.26 -11.93
N LYS A 76 -14.37 0.37 -11.25
CA LYS A 76 -15.74 -0.02 -11.67
C LYS A 76 -16.92 0.47 -10.82
N ASN A 77 -16.73 1.42 -9.90
CA ASN A 77 -17.85 2.02 -9.14
C ASN A 77 -18.13 3.47 -9.56
N SER A 78 -18.21 3.72 -10.86
CA SER A 78 -18.72 4.98 -11.43
C SER A 78 -19.63 4.67 -12.62
N GLN A 79 -20.78 4.10 -12.31
CA GLN A 79 -22.02 4.24 -13.10
C GLN A 79 -23.16 4.49 -12.12
#